data_AF-A0A8S2WH25-F1
#
_entry.id   AF-A0A8S2WH25-F1
#
_cell.length_a   1.000
_cell.length_b   1.000
_cell.length_c   1.000
_cell.angle_alpha   90.00
_cell.angle_beta   90.00
_cell.angle_gamma   90.00
#
_symmetry.space_group_name_H-M   'P 1'
#
loop_
_entity.id
_entity.type
_entity.pdbx_description
1 polymer ?
#
loop_
_entity_poly.entity_id
_entity_poly.type
_entity_poly.pdbx_seq_one_letter_code
_entity_poly.pdbx_strand_id
1 'polypeptide(L)' 'SAGERRLRADLAQTLKHYMKERKSTLSKGPVKKDTLFNEIRERSDERITRDMFDDAIRALEEENFLIATHQTVRMVTL' A
#
# COMPACT_ATOMS: atom_id res chain seq x y z
N SER A 1 8.10 19.25 -1.22
CA SER A 1 7.90 19.93 -2.52
C SER A 1 6.63 19.39 -3.20
N ALA A 2 6.11 20.04 -4.26
CA ALA A 2 4.90 19.55 -4.96
C ALA A 2 5.10 18.15 -5.59
N GLY A 3 6.33 17.79 -5.96
CA GLY A 3 6.68 16.47 -6.50
C GLY A 3 6.55 15.35 -5.46
N GLU A 4 7.02 15.55 -4.23
CA GLU A 4 6.92 14.53 -3.17
C GLU A 4 5.47 14.23 -2.76
N ARG A 5 4.58 15.23 -2.82
CA ARG A 5 3.15 15.02 -2.55
C ARG A 5 2.48 14.20 -3.65
N ARG A 6 2.84 14.45 -4.91
CA ARG A 6 2.33 13.70 -6.06
C ARG A 6 2.82 12.24 -6.01
N LEU A 7 4.10 12.04 -5.74
CA LEU A 7 4.72 10.72 -5.57
C LEU A 7 4.02 9.88 -4.49
N ARG A 8 3.69 10.49 -3.34
CA ARG A 8 2.97 9.81 -2.26
C ARG A 8 1.54 9.43 -2.63
N ALA A 9 0.84 10.32 -3.34
CA ALA A 9 -0.51 10.05 -3.85
C ALA A 9 -0.51 8.92 -4.89
N ASP A 10 0.46 8.96 -5.82
CA ASP A 10 0.63 7.93 -6.85
C ASP A 10 0.99 6.57 -6.21
N LEU A 11 1.80 6.56 -5.15
CA LEU A 11 2.13 5.36 -4.39
C LEU A 11 0.92 4.78 -3.65
N ALA A 12 0.11 5.62 -2.98
CA ALA A 12 -1.12 5.18 -2.32
C ALA A 12 -2.11 4.60 -3.34
N GLN A 13 -2.24 5.22 -4.52
CA GLN A 13 -3.09 4.72 -5.59
C GLN A 13 -2.58 3.38 -6.15
N THR A 14 -1.28 3.25 -6.38
CA THR A 14 -0.64 2.01 -6.83
C THR A 14 -0.86 0.88 -5.82
N LEU A 15 -0.67 1.18 -4.54
CA LEU A 15 -0.90 0.25 -3.44
C LEU A 15 -2.37 -0.18 -3.33
N LYS A 16 -3.29 0.76 -3.46
CA LYS A 16 -4.74 0.50 -3.47
C LYS A 16 -5.14 -0.41 -4.62
N HIS A 17 -4.63 -0.15 -5.81
CA HIS A 17 -4.87 -1.00 -6.99
C HIS A 17 -4.35 -2.41 -6.74
N TYR A 18 -3.11 -2.53 -6.28
CA TYR A 18 -2.48 -3.81 -6.00
C TYR A 18 -3.24 -4.63 -4.94
N MET A 19 -3.65 -4.00 -3.84
CA MET A 19 -4.46 -4.66 -2.81
C MET A 19 -5.78 -5.20 -3.40
N LYS A 20 -6.47 -4.44 -4.28
CA LYS A 20 -7.68 -4.91 -4.97
C LYS A 20 -7.41 -6.10 -5.89
N GLU A 21 -6.32 -6.06 -6.68
CA GLU A 21 -5.92 -7.18 -7.52
C GLU A 21 -5.66 -8.46 -6.69
N ARG A 22 -4.99 -8.32 -5.54
CA ARG A 22 -4.78 -9.45 -4.61
C ARG A 22 -6.06 -9.99 -4.00
N LYS A 23 -7.04 -9.13 -3.67
CA LYS A 23 -8.37 -9.57 -3.19
C LYS A 23 -9.03 -10.50 -4.22
N SER A 24 -8.87 -10.16 -5.51
CA SER A 24 -9.48 -10.87 -6.62
C SER A 24 -8.80 -12.21 -6.93
N THR A 25 -7.49 -12.33 -6.64
CA THR A 25 -6.66 -13.48 -7.03
C THR A 25 -6.49 -14.55 -5.94
N LEU A 26 -7.43 -14.65 -4.99
CA LEU A 26 -7.56 -15.70 -3.94
C LEU A 26 -7.01 -15.37 -2.53
N SER A 27 -6.43 -14.19 -2.29
CA SER A 27 -5.89 -13.84 -0.96
C SER A 27 -6.77 -12.83 -0.22
N LYS A 28 -7.66 -13.32 0.65
CA LYS A 28 -8.50 -12.50 1.55
C LYS A 28 -7.85 -12.23 2.93
N GLY A 29 -6.63 -12.74 3.13
CA GLY A 29 -5.95 -12.71 4.42
C GLY A 29 -5.07 -11.46 4.63
N PRO A 30 -4.63 -11.22 5.88
CA PRO A 30 -3.64 -10.20 6.18
C PRO A 30 -2.31 -10.50 5.46
N VAL A 31 -1.74 -9.49 4.81
CA VAL A 31 -0.47 -9.55 4.08
C VAL A 31 0.64 -8.93 4.93
N LYS A 32 1.82 -9.54 4.97
CA LYS A 32 2.98 -8.95 5.67
C LYS A 32 3.41 -7.63 5.01
N LYS A 33 3.66 -6.61 5.82
CA LYS A 33 4.12 -5.28 5.35
C LYS A 33 5.41 -5.38 4.54
N ASP A 34 6.35 -6.22 4.95
CA ASP A 34 7.63 -6.37 4.23
C ASP A 34 7.45 -7.01 2.85
N THR A 35 6.58 -8.02 2.74
CA THR A 35 6.22 -8.63 1.46
C THR A 35 5.58 -7.58 0.55
N LEU A 36 4.61 -6.84 1.07
CA LEU A 36 3.93 -5.79 0.32
C LEU A 36 4.88 -4.67 -0.11
N PHE A 37 5.79 -4.24 0.76
CA PHE A 37 6.80 -3.24 0.44
C PHE A 37 7.71 -3.68 -0.71
N ASN A 38 8.20 -4.92 -0.66
CA ASN A 38 9.05 -5.47 -1.72
C ASN A 38 8.30 -5.55 -3.06
N GLU A 39 7.06 -6.05 -3.06
CA GLU A 39 6.24 -6.15 -4.27
C GLU A 39 5.94 -4.77 -4.88
N ILE A 40 5.64 -3.77 -4.05
CA ILE A 40 5.41 -2.38 -4.52
C ILE A 40 6.71 -1.78 -5.08
N ARG A 41 7.85 -2.05 -4.44
CA ARG A 41 9.16 -1.61 -4.92
C ARG A 41 9.56 -2.26 -6.24
N GLU A 42 9.16 -3.51 -6.48
CA GLU A 42 9.38 -4.22 -7.75
C GLU A 42 8.47 -3.71 -8.86
N ARG A 43 7.27 -3.21 -8.53
CA ARG A 43 6.30 -2.67 -9.49
C ARG A 43 6.49 -1.18 -9.78
N SER A 44 7.25 -0.47 -8.95
CA SER A 44 7.50 0.95 -9.10
C SER A 44 8.87 1.16 -9.74
N ASP A 45 8.92 1.93 -10.83
CA ASP A 45 10.19 2.34 -11.45
C ASP A 45 10.97 3.35 -10.58
N GLU A 46 10.31 3.92 -9.58
CA GLU A 46 10.88 4.89 -8.64
C GLU A 46 11.36 4.24 -7.35
N ARG A 47 12.37 4.87 -6.73
CA ARG A 47 12.92 4.42 -5.45
C ARG A 47 11.92 4.66 -4.31
N ILE A 48 11.11 3.66 -4.00
CA ILE A 48 10.20 3.69 -2.84
C ILE A 48 11.00 3.45 -1.55
N THR A 49 10.95 4.42 -0.63
CA THR A 49 11.50 4.26 0.72
C THR A 49 10.44 3.70 1.68
N ARG A 50 10.88 3.17 2.82
CA ARG A 50 9.96 2.63 3.84
C ARG A 50 9.00 3.69 4.37
N ASP A 51 9.49 4.91 4.59
CA ASP A 51 8.65 6.02 5.07
C ASP A 51 7.55 6.38 4.08
N MET A 52 7.85 6.40 2.77
CA MET A 52 6.84 6.66 1.75
C MET A 52 5.76 5.57 1.72
N PHE A 53 6.19 4.30 1.87
CA PHE A 53 5.27 3.18 1.95
C PHE A 53 4.38 3.25 3.19
N ASP A 54 4.96 3.52 4.35
CA ASP A 54 4.19 3.65 5.60
C ASP A 54 3.24 4.86 5.56
N ASP A 55 3.63 5.98 4.93
CA ASP A 55 2.75 7.12 4.66
C ASP A 55 1.59 6.73 3.72
N ALA A 56 1.86 5.96 2.67
CA ALA A 56 0.82 5.47 1.75
C ALA A 56 -0.16 4.51 2.46
N ILE A 57 0.34 3.65 3.34
CA ILE A 57 -0.49 2.77 4.18
C ILE A 57 -1.40 3.61 5.07
N ARG A 58 -0.86 4.62 5.76
CA ARG A 58 -1.64 5.51 6.63
C ARG A 58 -2.73 6.26 5.87
N ALA A 59 -2.43 6.79 4.69
CA ALA A 59 -3.43 7.44 3.85
C ALA A 59 -4.60 6.50 3.51
N LEU A 60 -4.30 5.22 3.22
CA LEU A 60 -5.34 4.22 2.95
C LEU A 60 -6.10 3.75 4.21
N GLU A 61 -5.48 3.84 5.39
CA GLU A 61 -6.18 3.64 6.68
C GLU A 61 -7.16 4.78 6.97
N GLU A 62 -6.77 6.03 6.73
CA GLU A 62 -7.65 7.21 6.87
C GLU A 62 -8.87 7.13 5.93
N GLU A 63 -8.69 6.57 4.73
CA GLU A 63 -9.78 6.27 3.79
C GLU A 63 -10.66 5.07 4.18
N ASN A 64 -10.39 4.39 5.30
CA ASN A 64 -11.02 3.11 5.70
C ASN A 64 -10.88 2.01 4.63
N PHE A 65 -9.87 2.09 3.78
CA PHE A 65 -9.65 1.11 2.71
C PHE A 65 -8.97 -0.17 3.26
N LEU A 66 -8.01 0.00 4.16
CA LEU A 66 -7.31 -1.08 4.83
C LEU A 66 -7.10 -0.76 6.31
N ILE A 67 -6.74 -1.78 7.08
CA ILE A 67 -6.22 -1.67 8.44
C ILE A 67 -4.83 -2.26 8.44
N ALA A 68 -3.89 -1.54 9.03
CA ALA A 68 -2.53 -1.98 9.26
C ALA A 68 -2.33 -2.33 10.74
N THR A 69 -1.71 -3.48 10.98
CA THR A 69 -1.12 -3.82 12.27
C THR A 69 0.39 -3.54 12.23
N HIS A 70 1.12 -3.90 13.30
CA HIS A 70 2.56 -3.72 13.34
C HIS A 70 3.31 -4.47 12.22
N GLN A 71 2.81 -5.65 11.82
CA GLN A 71 3.49 -6.52 10.85
C GLN A 71 2.70 -6.81 9.58
N THR A 72 1.37 -6.64 9.61
CA THR A 72 0.51 -7.04 8.49
C THR A 72 -0.49 -5.95 8.15
N VAL A 73 -1.03 -5.99 6.93
CA VAL A 73 -2.11 -5.14 6.46
C VAL A 73 -3.23 -5.99 5.89
N ARG A 74 -4.46 -5.56 6.11
CA ARG A 74 -5.67 -6.26 5.64
C ARG A 74 -6.63 -5.23 5.07
N MET A 75 -7.20 -5.51 3.91
CA MET A 75 -8.29 -4.69 3.37
C MET A 75 -9.53 -4.77 4.25
N VAL A 76 -10.15 -3.63 4.48
CA VAL A 76 -11.40 -3.49 5.24
C VAL A 76 -12.59 -3.32 4.30
N THR A 77 -12.38 -2.77 3.11
CA THR A 77 -13.46 -2.42 2.18
C THR A 77 -14.39 -3.61 1.95
N LEU A 78 -15.63 -3.43 2.44
CA LEU A 78 -16.79 -4.30 2.30
C LEU A 78 -17.05 -4.60 0.81
#